data_AF-A0A7I8C7B5-F1
#
_entry.id   AF-A0A7I8C7B5-F1
#
_cell.length_a   1.000
_cell.length_b   1.000
_cell.length_c   1.000
_cell.angle_alpha   90.00
_cell.angle_beta   90.00
_cell.angle_gamma   90.00
#
_symmetry.space_group_name_H-M   'P 1'
#
loop_
_entity.id
_entity.type
_entity.pdbx_description
1 polymer ?
#
loop_
_entity_poly.entity_id
_entity_poly.type
_entity_poly.pdbx_seq_one_letter_code
_entity_poly.pdbx_strand_id
1 'polypeptide(L)'
;MPHASDDTFDTPAPQVRHIVFAVAPELVLLDACGPLEAFHRAELTMRDARRVSPAPGERVEPVAYRTTVASIDGGALDTFPGLPVVTQRLDALDDEPIDTLIIPGIPSTIRARCSPR
;
A
#
# COMPACT_ATOMS: atom_id res chain seq x y z
N MET A 1 -21.61 8.06 48.00
CA MET A 1 -22.07 7.12 46.95
C MET A 1 -21.35 7.49 45.66
N PRO A 2 -20.83 6.51 44.92
CA PRO A 2 -19.64 6.64 44.07
C PRO A 2 -19.92 7.29 42.71
N HIS A 3 -18.81 7.75 42.13
CA HIS A 3 -18.63 8.25 40.77
C HIS A 3 -19.10 7.24 39.72
N ALA A 4 -19.97 7.66 38.81
CA ALA A 4 -20.17 7.00 37.52
C ALA A 4 -19.51 7.90 36.47
N SER A 5 -18.20 7.71 36.28
CA SER A 5 -17.54 8.12 35.05
C SER A 5 -18.05 7.19 33.95
N ASP A 6 -18.77 7.77 32.99
CA ASP A 6 -19.11 7.15 31.71
C ASP A 6 -17.79 6.86 30.97
N ASP A 7 -17.18 5.72 31.28
CA ASP A 7 -16.21 5.07 30.39
C ASP A 7 -17.01 4.54 29.20
N THR A 8 -17.46 5.46 28.35
CA THR A 8 -17.77 5.13 26.96
C THR A 8 -16.46 4.66 26.38
N PHE A 9 -16.28 3.34 26.28
CA PHE A 9 -15.19 2.74 25.55
C PHE A 9 -15.30 3.23 24.11
N ASP A 10 -14.61 4.33 23.82
CA ASP A 10 -14.39 4.86 22.48
C ASP A 10 -13.77 3.71 21.70
N THR A 11 -14.60 3.02 20.92
CA THR A 11 -14.13 1.94 20.06
C THR A 11 -13.31 2.67 19.00
N PRO A 12 -11.97 2.56 19.00
CA PRO A 12 -11.18 3.40 18.12
C PRO A 12 -11.60 3.12 16.68
N ALA A 13 -11.83 4.19 15.94
CA ALA A 13 -12.22 4.07 14.55
C ALA A 13 -11.16 3.23 13.81
N PRO A 14 -11.58 2.35 12.88
CA PRO A 14 -10.64 1.49 12.16
C PRO A 14 -9.52 2.32 11.52
N GLN A 15 -8.27 2.08 11.90
CA GLN A 15 -7.13 2.81 11.34
C GLN A 15 -6.94 2.37 9.88
N VAL A 16 -6.98 3.34 8.94
CA VAL A 16 -6.63 3.08 7.54
C VAL A 16 -5.15 3.43 7.36
N ARG A 17 -4.35 2.48 6.89
CA ARG A 17 -2.93 2.68 6.58
C ARG A 17 -2.75 2.97 5.10
N HIS A 18 -2.10 4.08 4.80
CA HIS A 18 -1.79 4.50 3.44
C HIS A 18 -0.42 3.97 3.01
N ILE A 19 -0.43 3.09 2.01
CA ILE A 19 0.74 2.45 1.42
C ILE A 19 0.98 3.04 0.04
N VAL A 20 2.09 3.76 -0.12
CA VAL A 20 2.46 4.42 -1.38
C VAL A 20 3.58 3.65 -2.06
N PHE A 21 3.38 3.33 -3.34
CA PHE A 21 4.38 2.79 -4.25
C PHE A 21 4.90 3.95 -5.10
N ALA A 22 6.06 4.49 -4.75
CA ALA A 22 6.71 5.53 -5.56
C ALA A 22 7.50 4.88 -6.69
N VAL A 23 7.05 5.10 -7.92
CA VAL A 23 7.59 4.47 -9.13
C VAL A 23 8.19 5.50 -10.09
N ALA A 24 9.13 5.04 -10.89
CA ALA A 24 9.79 5.80 -11.94
C ALA A 24 9.75 5.03 -13.26
N PRO A 25 10.01 5.68 -14.42
CA PRO A 25 10.09 4.99 -15.70
C PRO A 25 11.05 3.81 -15.64
N GLU A 26 10.78 2.77 -16.44
CA GLU A 26 11.53 1.51 -16.42
C GLU A 26 11.39 0.74 -15.10
N LEU A 27 10.34 0.99 -14.30
CA LEU A 27 10.06 0.20 -13.09
C LEU A 27 10.07 -1.31 -13.40
N VAL A 28 10.74 -2.09 -12.56
CA VAL A 28 10.67 -3.55 -12.59
C VAL A 28 9.31 -3.95 -12.01
N LEU A 29 8.33 -4.16 -12.89
CA LEU A 29 6.93 -4.39 -12.49
C LEU A 29 6.78 -5.48 -11.43
N LEU A 30 7.60 -6.52 -11.50
CA LEU A 30 7.54 -7.66 -10.58
C LEU A 30 7.85 -7.27 -9.12
N ASP A 31 8.71 -6.26 -8.91
CA ASP A 31 9.06 -5.77 -7.58
C ASP A 31 7.87 -5.06 -6.91
N ALA A 32 6.97 -4.47 -7.71
CA ALA A 32 5.74 -3.85 -7.23
C ALA A 32 4.61 -4.87 -7.02
N CYS A 33 4.48 -5.86 -7.92
CA CYS A 33 3.36 -6.80 -7.92
C CYS A 33 3.20 -7.58 -6.61
N GLY A 34 4.30 -8.11 -6.04
CA GLY A 34 4.25 -8.91 -4.83
C GLY A 34 3.63 -8.16 -3.64
N PRO A 35 4.18 -7.00 -3.26
CA PRO A 35 3.60 -6.20 -2.19
C PRO A 35 2.20 -5.65 -2.53
N LEU A 36 1.91 -5.26 -3.78
CA LEU A 36 0.57 -4.82 -4.19
C LEU A 36 -0.49 -5.90 -3.92
N GLU A 37 -0.21 -7.14 -4.30
CA GLU A 37 -1.11 -8.26 -4.05
C GLU A 37 -1.27 -8.55 -2.55
N ALA A 38 -0.17 -8.48 -1.79
CA ALA A 38 -0.22 -8.71 -0.34
C ALA A 38 -1.14 -7.71 0.37
N PHE A 39 -1.02 -6.41 0.08
CA PHE A 39 -1.90 -5.40 0.66
C PHE A 39 -3.34 -5.51 0.18
N HIS A 40 -3.56 -5.88 -1.09
CA HIS A 40 -4.91 -6.14 -1.59
C HIS A 40 -5.59 -7.29 -0.83
N ARG A 41 -4.86 -8.40 -0.62
CA ARG A 41 -5.36 -9.55 0.14
C ARG A 41 -5.63 -9.19 1.59
N ALA A 42 -4.75 -8.42 2.23
CA ALA A 42 -4.94 -7.95 3.59
C ALA A 42 -6.21 -7.09 3.71
N GLU A 43 -6.44 -6.16 2.78
CA GLU A 43 -7.65 -5.34 2.72
C GLU A 43 -8.91 -6.20 2.54
N LEU A 44 -8.88 -7.23 1.68
CA LEU A 44 -10.01 -8.16 1.54
C LEU A 44 -10.31 -8.91 2.84
N THR A 45 -9.29 -9.44 3.52
CA THR A 45 -9.45 -10.11 4.82
C THR A 45 -10.07 -9.18 5.86
N MET A 46 -9.68 -7.91 5.87
CA MET A 46 -10.21 -6.91 6.81
C MET A 46 -11.66 -6.54 6.51
N ARG A 47 -12.04 -6.47 5.23
CA ARG A 47 -13.44 -6.28 4.82
C ARG A 47 -14.32 -7.43 5.26
N ASP A 48 -13.83 -8.67 5.14
CA ASP A 48 -14.57 -9.85 5.58
C ASP A 48 -14.66 -9.92 7.10
N ALA A 49 -13.58 -9.60 7.83
CA ALA A 49 -13.58 -9.51 9.29
C ALA A 49 -14.60 -8.48 9.80
N ARG A 50 -14.73 -7.31 9.15
CA ARG A 50 -15.74 -6.29 9.52
C ARG A 50 -17.20 -6.75 9.32
N ARG A 51 -17.44 -7.77 8.49
CA ARG A 51 -18.80 -8.33 8.29
C ARG A 51 -19.20 -9.31 9.39
N VAL A 52 -18.24 -9.84 10.14
CA VAL A 52 -18.46 -10.76 11.24
C VAL A 52 -18.41 -9.99 12.55
N SER A 53 -19.43 -10.10 13.40
CA SER A 53 -19.37 -9.49 14.73
C SER A 53 -18.21 -10.11 15.53
N PRO A 54 -17.30 -9.31 16.10
CA PRO A 54 -16.17 -9.85 16.85
C PRO A 54 -16.67 -10.70 18.02
N ALA A 55 -16.01 -11.84 18.25
CA ALA A 55 -16.33 -12.67 19.41
C ALA A 55 -16.00 -11.91 20.71
N PRO A 56 -16.77 -12.09 21.80
CA PRO A 56 -16.48 -11.43 23.07
C PRO A 56 -15.07 -11.78 23.56
N GLY A 57 -14.19 -10.78 23.65
CA GLY A 57 -12.83 -10.93 24.18
C GLY A 57 -11.69 -10.84 23.15
N GLU A 58 -11.98 -10.81 21.84
CA GLU A 58 -10.96 -10.68 20.80
C GLU A 58 -10.75 -9.19 20.45
N ARG A 59 -9.66 -8.60 20.96
CA ARG A 59 -9.24 -7.23 20.65
C ARG A 59 -8.23 -7.22 19.51
N VAL A 60 -8.66 -7.54 18.30
CA VAL A 60 -7.87 -7.22 17.10
C VAL A 60 -8.48 -5.97 16.49
N GLU A 61 -7.78 -4.84 16.60
CA GLU A 61 -8.20 -3.60 15.95
C GLU A 61 -8.12 -3.79 14.43
N PRO A 62 -9.25 -3.72 13.69
CA PRO A 62 -9.25 -3.97 12.26
C PRO A 62 -8.58 -2.81 11.52
N VAL A 63 -7.36 -3.04 11.02
CA VAL A 63 -6.61 -2.06 10.20
C VAL A 63 -6.95 -2.26 8.73
N ALA A 64 -7.45 -1.23 8.04
CA ALA A 64 -7.63 -1.27 6.59
C ALA A 64 -6.39 -0.74 5.85
N TYR A 65 -6.23 -1.12 4.58
CA TYR A 65 -5.09 -0.70 3.77
C TYR A 65 -5.57 0.02 2.51
N ARG A 66 -5.09 1.26 2.32
CA ARG A 66 -5.24 2.01 1.08
C ARG A 66 -3.91 1.99 0.34
N THR A 67 -3.91 1.49 -0.89
CA THR A 67 -2.71 1.44 -1.71
C THR A 67 -2.78 2.47 -2.84
N THR A 68 -1.69 3.21 -3.04
CA THR A 68 -1.55 4.20 -4.11
C THR A 68 -0.26 3.96 -4.88
N VAL A 69 -0.33 3.94 -6.22
CA VAL A 69 0.86 3.94 -7.08
C VAL A 69 1.06 5.36 -7.60
N ALA A 70 2.21 5.95 -7.29
CA ALA A 70 2.50 7.36 -7.57
C ALA A 70 3.83 7.52 -8.30
N SER A 71 3.89 8.49 -9.22
CA SER A 71 5.11 8.91 -9.91
C SER A 71 5.19 10.44 -9.91
N ILE A 72 6.35 10.99 -10.24
CA ILE A 72 6.56 12.45 -10.26
C ILE A 72 5.52 13.14 -11.17
N ASP A 73 5.41 12.67 -12.41
CA ASP A 73 4.55 13.30 -13.42
C ASP A 73 3.09 12.78 -13.39
N GLY A 74 2.85 11.64 -12.72
CA GLY A 74 1.58 10.93 -12.78
C GLY A 74 1.25 10.43 -14.19
N GLY A 75 0.03 9.91 -14.36
CA GLY A 75 -0.41 9.40 -15.65
C GLY A 75 0.22 8.05 -16.02
N ALA A 76 0.22 7.73 -17.31
CA ALA A 76 0.73 6.46 -17.82
C ALA A 76 2.26 6.47 -17.89
N LEU A 77 2.87 5.41 -17.38
CA LEU A 77 4.31 5.23 -17.32
C LEU A 77 4.67 3.82 -17.81
N ASP A 78 5.65 3.72 -18.70
CA ASP A 78 6.11 2.43 -19.21
C ASP A 78 7.04 1.73 -18.20
N THR A 79 6.69 0.50 -17.86
CA THR A 79 7.52 -0.39 -17.05
C THR A 79 8.70 -0.93 -17.87
N PHE A 80 9.70 -1.53 -17.23
CA PHE A 80 10.83 -2.17 -17.94
C PHE A 80 10.40 -3.15 -19.06
N PRO A 81 9.43 -4.06 -18.86
CA PRO A 81 8.94 -4.93 -19.94
C PRO A 81 8.05 -4.22 -20.98
N GLY A 82 7.82 -2.90 -20.85
CA GLY A 82 7.02 -2.11 -21.79
C GLY A 82 5.52 -2.15 -21.54
N LEU A 83 5.06 -2.68 -20.40
CA LEU A 83 3.65 -2.63 -20.03
C LEU A 83 3.35 -1.28 -19.36
N PRO A 84 2.39 -0.47 -19.84
CA PRO A 84 2.07 0.80 -19.21
C PRO A 84 1.31 0.60 -17.89
N VAL A 85 1.67 1.38 -16.87
CA VAL A 85 0.96 1.50 -15.59
C VAL A 85 0.47 2.93 -15.38
N VAL A 86 -0.75 3.09 -14.88
CA VAL A 86 -1.29 4.42 -14.55
C VAL A 86 -0.95 4.75 -13.10
N THR A 87 -0.46 5.96 -12.88
CA THR A 87 0.03 6.45 -11.60
C THR A 87 -0.64 7.77 -11.23
N GLN A 88 -0.81 8.01 -9.94
CA GLN A 88 -1.12 9.35 -9.44
C GLN A 88 0.15 10.20 -9.46
N ARG A 89 -0.02 11.53 -9.55
CA ARG A 89 1.10 12.43 -9.29
C ARG A 89 1.49 12.35 -7.83
N LEU A 90 2.79 12.33 -7.56
CA LEU A 90 3.30 12.22 -6.20
C LEU A 90 2.96 13.45 -5.36
N ASP A 91 2.99 14.64 -5.96
CA ASP A 91 2.64 15.91 -5.29
C ASP A 91 1.14 16.02 -4.94
N ALA A 92 0.28 15.22 -5.58
CA ALA A 92 -1.13 15.13 -5.19
C ALA A 92 -1.34 14.47 -3.82
N LEU A 93 -0.28 13.87 -3.24
CA LEU A 93 -0.31 13.21 -1.94
C LEU A 93 0.31 14.05 -0.82
N ASP A 94 0.76 15.29 -1.08
CA ASP A 94 1.48 16.13 -0.10
C ASP A 94 0.65 16.41 1.18
N ASP A 95 -0.67 16.46 1.05
CA ASP A 95 -1.61 16.68 2.16
C ASP A 95 -2.12 15.37 2.80
N GLU A 96 -1.67 14.20 2.33
CA GLU A 96 -2.09 12.89 2.83
C GLU A 96 -0.98 12.24 3.67
N PRO A 97 -1.26 11.74 4.89
CA PRO A 97 -0.26 10.98 5.65
C PRO A 97 0.07 9.67 4.91
N ILE A 98 1.37 9.35 4.84
CA ILE A 98 1.89 8.11 4.26
C ILE A 98 2.45 7.25 5.40
N ASP A 99 1.82 6.11 5.66
CA ASP A 99 2.27 5.17 6.70
C ASP A 99 3.40 4.27 6.23
N THR A 100 3.48 4.03 4.91
CA THR A 100 4.53 3.19 4.32
C THR A 100 4.82 3.63 2.90
N LEU A 101 6.11 3.78 2.58
CA LEU A 101 6.60 4.06 1.24
C LEU A 101 7.38 2.85 0.72
N ILE A 102 7.00 2.35 -0.45
CA ILE A 102 7.65 1.26 -1.17
C ILE A 102 8.21 1.83 -2.46
N ILE A 103 9.49 1.54 -2.73
CA ILE A 103 10.18 1.98 -3.95
C ILE A 103 10.58 0.72 -4.73
N PRO A 104 9.80 0.32 -5.75
CA PRO A 104 10.16 -0.77 -6.64
C PRO A 104 11.49 -0.51 -7.36
N GLY A 105 12.21 -1.57 -7.69
CA GLY A 105 13.49 -1.46 -8.39
C GLY A 105 13.34 -0.96 -9.82
N ILE A 106 14.47 -0.48 -10.35
CA ILE A 106 14.69 -0.26 -11.77
C ILE A 106 15.81 -1.21 -12.23
N PRO A 107 15.90 -1.56 -13.53
CA PRO A 107 16.95 -2.40 -14.06
C PRO A 107 18.32 -1.87 -13.68
N SER A 108 19.05 -2.61 -12.84
CA SER A 108 20.48 -2.37 -12.69
C SER A 108 21.18 -2.95 -13.92
N THR A 109 21.88 -2.11 -14.69
CA THR A 109 22.69 -2.60 -15.81
C THR A 109 23.82 -3.50 -15.30
N ILE A 110 23.58 -4.81 -15.16
CA ILE A 110 24.66 -5.78 -15.15
C ILE A 110 25.12 -5.87 -16.60
N ARG A 111 26.27 -5.25 -16.89
CA ARG A 111 26.97 -5.40 -18.17
C ARG A 111 27.41 -6.86 -18.28
N ALA A 112 26.52 -7.73 -18.73
CA ALA A 112 26.86 -9.07 -19.15
C ALA A 112 27.86 -8.91 -20.31
N ARG A 113 29.15 -9.07 -20.01
CA ARG A 113 30.17 -9.30 -21.03
C ARG A 113 29.91 -10.68 -21.63
N CYS A 114 28.89 -10.80 -22.46
CA CYS A 114 28.81 -11.90 -23.41
C CYS A 114 29.77 -11.56 -24.55
N SER A 115 31.01 -12.02 -24.43
CA SER A 115 31.87 -12.19 -25.61
C SER A 115 31.30 -13.36 -26.41
N PRO A 116 30.97 -13.19 -27.70
CA PRO A 116 30.73 -14.35 -28.56
C PRO A 116 32.02 -15.18 -28.63
N ARG A 117 31.90 -16.50 -28.49
CA ARG A 117 32.91 -17.47 -28.90
C ARG A 117 32.54 -17.99 -30.27
#